data_AF-A0A0N0KB32-F1
#
_entry.id   AF-A0A0N0KB32-F1
#
_cell.length_a   1.000
_cell.length_b   1.000
_cell.length_c   1.000
_cell.angle_alpha   90.00
_cell.angle_beta   90.00
_cell.angle_gamma   90.00
#
_symmetry.space_group_name_H-M   'P 1'
#
loop_
_entity.id
_entity.type
_entity.pdbx_description
1 polymer ?
#
loop_
_entity_poly.entity_id
_entity_poly.type
_entity_poly.pdbx_seq_one_letter_code
_entity_poly.pdbx_strand_id
1 'polypeptide(L)' 'MHTQTGTIVEIEEEPLGLLVLMEEEFVFHAVHPAVQRLHGKRFADGISARREAVKAFRSAA' A
#
# COMPACT_ATOMS: atom_id res chain seq x y z
N MET A 1 -16.08 17.88 -5.00
CA MET A 1 -14.74 17.28 -5.17
C MET A 1 -14.62 16.23 -4.08
N HIS A 2 -14.63 14.93 -4.43
CA HIS A 2 -14.32 13.90 -3.43
C HIS A 2 -12.84 14.00 -3.13
N THR A 3 -12.47 14.45 -1.94
CA THR A 3 -11.09 14.41 -1.47
C THR A 3 -10.72 12.95 -1.33
N GLN A 4 -9.98 12.42 -2.30
CA GLN A 4 -9.45 11.06 -2.24
C GLN A 4 -8.35 11.06 -1.18
N THR A 5 -8.66 10.60 0.02
CA THR A 5 -7.70 10.53 1.13
C THR A 5 -6.76 9.35 0.87
N GLY A 6 -5.52 9.65 0.51
CA GLY A 6 -4.45 8.68 0.32
C GLY A 6 -3.52 8.63 1.54
N THR A 7 -3.11 7.44 1.96
CA THR A 7 -2.14 7.23 3.04
C THR A 7 -0.87 6.61 2.47
N ILE A 8 0.29 7.25 2.69
CA ILE A 8 1.59 6.72 2.28
C ILE A 8 1.95 5.54 3.20
N VAL A 9 2.41 4.45 2.60
CA VAL A 9 3.00 3.30 3.29
C VAL A 9 4.50 3.37 3.09
N GLU A 10 5.23 3.55 4.18
CA GLU A 10 6.69 3.67 4.19
C GLU A 10 7.33 2.70 5.21
N ILE A 11 8.60 2.37 4.98
CA ILE A 11 9.47 1.62 5.89
C ILE A 11 10.84 2.30 5.90
N GLU A 12 11.40 2.60 7.07
CA GLU A 12 12.74 3.24 7.16
C GLU A 12 12.88 4.50 6.28
N GLU A 13 11.82 5.33 6.23
CA GLU A 13 11.72 6.53 5.37
C GLU A 13 11.67 6.24 3.85
N GLU A 14 11.67 4.97 3.44
CA GLU A 14 11.48 4.55 2.05
C GLU A 14 9.99 4.31 1.73
N PRO A 15 9.42 5.02 0.74
CA PRO A 15 8.02 4.83 0.36
C PRO A 15 7.84 3.51 -0.40
N LEU A 16 6.95 2.65 0.11
CA LEU A 16 6.60 1.37 -0.52
C LEU A 16 5.42 1.52 -1.48
N GLY A 17 4.41 2.31 -1.09
CA GLY A 17 3.21 2.53 -1.89
C GLY A 17 2.24 3.53 -1.28
N LEU A 18 1.17 3.81 -2.01
CA LEU A 18 0.07 4.66 -1.58
C LEU A 18 -1.18 3.81 -1.39
N LEU A 19 -1.87 3.95 -0.25
CA LEU A 19 -3.19 3.39 -0.03
C LEU A 19 -4.26 4.41 -0.33
N VAL A 20 -5.18 4.08 -1.21
CA VAL A 20 -6.29 4.94 -1.62
C VAL A 20 -7.60 4.30 -1.20
N LEU A 21 -8.44 5.01 -0.45
CA LEU A 21 -9.78 4.55 -0.12
C LEU A 21 -10.70 4.71 -1.35
N MET A 22 -11.26 3.61 -1.84
CA MET A 22 -12.19 3.54 -2.96
C MET A 22 -13.39 2.68 -2.56
N GLU A 23 -14.59 3.27 -2.56
CA GLU A 23 -15.85 2.52 -2.37
C GLU A 23 -15.81 1.55 -1.16
N GLU A 24 -15.23 2.01 -0.03
CA GLU A 24 -15.05 1.27 1.23
C GLU A 24 -13.84 0.33 1.32
N GLU A 25 -13.10 0.10 0.24
CA GLU A 25 -11.87 -0.69 0.23
C GLU A 25 -10.62 0.17 0.06
N PHE A 26 -9.50 -0.27 0.65
CA PHE A 26 -8.20 0.33 0.39
C PHE A 26 -7.51 -0.35 -0.78
N VAL A 27 -7.19 0.42 -1.82
CA VAL A 27 -6.42 -0.04 -2.98
C VAL A 27 -4.96 0.37 -2.81
N PHE A 28 -4.04 -0.60 -2.91
CA PHE A 28 -2.61 -0.34 -2.80
C PHE A 28 -1.97 -0.03 -4.16
N HIS A 29 -1.38 1.14 -4.29
CA HIS A 29 -0.59 1.55 -5.44
C HIS A 29 0.90 1.44 -5.10
N ALA A 30 1.54 0.37 -5.56
CA ALA A 30 2.97 0.17 -5.37
C ALA A 30 3.78 1.28 -6.05
N VAL A 31 4.79 1.81 -5.35
CA VAL A 31 5.82 2.71 -5.92
C VAL A 31 7.21 2.09 -5.85
N HIS A 32 7.42 1.10 -4.98
CA HIS A 32 8.70 0.39 -4.84
C HIS A 32 8.68 -0.98 -5.55
N PRO A 33 9.72 -1.35 -6.33
CA PRO A 33 9.75 -2.61 -7.09
C PRO A 33 9.53 -3.88 -6.26
N ALA A 34 10.08 -3.94 -5.04
CA ALA A 34 9.94 -5.09 -4.14
C ALA A 34 8.48 -5.41 -3.76
N VAL A 35 7.57 -4.45 -3.88
CA VAL A 35 6.15 -4.61 -3.57
C VAL A 35 5.26 -4.52 -4.81
N GLN A 36 5.83 -4.53 -6.02
CA GLN A 36 5.08 -4.39 -7.27
C GLN A 36 3.97 -5.44 -7.42
N ARG A 37 4.18 -6.65 -6.91
CA ARG A 37 3.17 -7.73 -6.89
C ARG A 37 1.89 -7.42 -6.11
N LEU A 38 1.91 -6.38 -5.26
CA LEU A 38 0.76 -5.93 -4.49
C LEU A 38 0.02 -4.77 -5.17
N HIS A 39 0.52 -4.26 -6.29
CA HIS A 39 -0.13 -3.17 -7.01
C HIS A 39 -1.57 -3.53 -7.43
N GLY A 40 -2.52 -2.67 -7.11
CA GLY A 40 -3.95 -2.87 -7.36
C GLY A 40 -4.64 -3.83 -6.38
N LYS A 41 -3.92 -4.43 -5.43
CA LYS A 41 -4.53 -5.30 -4.42
C LYS A 41 -5.44 -4.48 -3.50
N ARG A 42 -6.63 -5.01 -3.25
CA ARG A 42 -7.61 -4.43 -2.34
C ARG A 42 -7.46 -5.00 -0.94
N PHE A 43 -7.73 -4.17 0.06
CA PHE A 43 -7.66 -4.50 1.47
C PHE A 43 -8.86 -3.90 2.19
N ALA A 44 -9.42 -4.66 3.13
CA ALA A 44 -10.52 -4.19 3.98
C ALA A 44 -10.08 -3.05 4.92
N ASP A 45 -8.79 -2.99 5.25
CA ASP A 45 -8.24 -1.99 6.16
C ASP A 45 -6.76 -1.66 5.83
N GLY A 46 -6.33 -0.46 6.22
CA GLY A 46 -4.97 0.01 5.99
C GLY A 46 -3.89 -0.71 6.80
N ILE A 47 -4.23 -1.34 7.93
CA ILE A 47 -3.27 -2.09 8.77
C ILE A 47 -2.86 -3.37 8.04
N SER A 48 -3.83 -4.10 7.50
CA SER A 48 -3.64 -5.29 6.68
C SER A 48 -2.80 -4.99 5.44
N ALA A 49 -3.11 -3.89 4.75
CA ALA A 49 -2.33 -3.43 3.61
C ALA A 49 -0.87 -3.12 3.95
N ARG A 50 -0.64 -2.36 5.04
CA ARG A 50 0.71 -2.04 5.51
C ARG A 50 1.50 -3.30 5.89
N ARG A 51 0.88 -4.24 6.61
CA ARG A 51 1.53 -5.50 7.02
C ARG A 51 1.99 -6.32 5.81
N GLU A 52 1.13 -6.44 4.80
CA GLU A 52 1.44 -7.17 3.57
C GLU A 52 2.52 -6.48 2.74
N ALA A 53 2.49 -5.14 2.65
CA ALA A 53 3.54 -4.35 2.00
C ALA A 53 4.91 -4.54 2.67
N VAL A 54 4.98 -4.43 3.99
CA VAL A 54 6.22 -4.64 4.77
C VAL A 54 6.73 -6.08 4.61
N LYS A 55 5.83 -7.08 4.68
CA LYS A 55 6.19 -8.48 4.47
C LYS A 55 6.74 -8.71 3.07
N ALA A 56 6.11 -8.12 2.05
CA ALA A 56 6.55 -8.27 0.66
C ALA A 56 7.92 -7.64 0.43
N PHE A 57 8.14 -6.45 0.96
CA PHE A 57 9.44 -5.77 0.89
C PHE A 57 10.56 -6.62 1.51
N ARG A 58 10.37 -7.10 2.74
CA ARG A 58 11.35 -7.96 3.44
C ARG A 58 11.62 -9.30 2.78
N SER A 59 10.69 -9.82 1.98
CA SER A 59 10.87 -11.09 1.26
C SER A 59 11.61 -10.96 -0.06
N ALA A 60 11.79 -9.73 -0.55
CA ALA A 60 12.43 -9.43 -1.83
C ALA A 60 13.83 -8.82 -1.67
N ALA A 61 14.20 -8.41 -0.45
CA ALA A 61 15.57 -8.08 -0.04
C ALA A 61 16.35 -9.34 0.33
#